data_AF-A0A356CK23-F1
#
_entry.id   AF-A0A356CK23-F1
#
_cell.length_a   1.000
_cell.length_b   1.000
_cell.length_c   1.000
_cell.angle_alpha   90.00
_cell.angle_beta   90.00
_cell.angle_gamma   90.00
#
_symmetry.space_group_name_H-M   'P 1'
#
loop_
_entity.id
_entity.type
_entity.pdbx_description
1 polymer ?
#
loop_
_entity_poly.entity_id
_entity_poly.type
_entity_poly.pdbx_seq_one_letter_code
_entity_poly.pdbx_strand_id
1 'polypeptide(L)'
;MIAALLNAAPALLVAASLLWLHSLRSNNASHVDILWPIHHLMVCISMSLALSEPSVRATLLLSLVTVWAIRLATHLSVRSAGRGEDRRYAEIRISQGSRFKFTSLFVIYLLQALIALLISAAFLPILESPARWTNLDTVLFALMVFGLIYEVAADLQLSAFLQTAQGPSQRKSQVFNKGLWRFSRHPNYFGEWCFWLGISLLCIAAGSWLGLLSIALVSWLLLRFSGIKRMESSAHTRRPDYQKYQQSIPAFFPLFLNPLRFLQRRREVRAAKFLALVSLAPLLFYHSPSQAVTPASEHWHFKAYIDDREIGYHSFDVKRENGTTYLSSRADFAYRLWRVPLFAYKHEVTERYDEDLCLQFIESKTQTRSNKMQLEGMRTSNGFAVRSEEASEATNFNIDCLSTFAYWTPKLMEQTQLLNGQDGRLMPVTISPVSQKNDERTAQISYRLRAESLDLTLHYSHDGRWMGLESALPAGRRLIYKLENYHNLGGFERTAALNSSQ
;
A
#
# COMPACT_ATOMS: atom_id res chain seq x y z
N MET A 1 20.22 -33.28 11.73
CA MET A 1 19.59 -31.95 11.44
C MET A 1 20.04 -31.29 10.14
N ILE A 2 21.26 -30.72 10.05
CA ILE A 2 21.68 -29.97 8.85
C ILE A 2 21.67 -30.86 7.59
N ALA A 3 22.16 -32.10 7.68
CA ALA A 3 22.12 -33.05 6.56
C ALA A 3 20.70 -33.35 6.06
N ALA A 4 19.74 -33.55 6.97
CA ALA A 4 18.33 -33.80 6.61
C ALA A 4 17.68 -32.60 5.91
N LEU A 5 18.00 -31.37 6.36
CA LEU A 5 17.55 -30.14 5.71
C LEU A 5 18.20 -29.95 4.33
N LEU A 6 19.49 -30.26 4.21
CA LEU A 6 20.22 -30.18 2.94
C LEU A 6 19.71 -31.19 1.90
N ASN A 7 19.18 -32.34 2.33
CA ASN A 7 18.59 -33.32 1.40
C ASN A 7 17.29 -32.81 0.74
N ALA A 8 16.51 -31.98 1.43
CA ALA A 8 15.31 -31.38 0.87
C ALA A 8 15.61 -30.20 -0.07
N ALA A 9 16.70 -29.46 0.18
CA ALA A 9 17.01 -28.21 -0.52
C ALA A 9 17.09 -28.36 -2.06
N PRO A 10 17.76 -29.37 -2.66
CA PRO A 10 17.79 -29.55 -4.10
C PRO A 10 16.40 -29.68 -4.73
N ALA A 11 15.51 -30.46 -4.11
CA ALA A 11 14.16 -30.65 -4.62
C ALA A 11 13.37 -29.32 -4.61
N LEU A 12 13.50 -28.54 -3.53
CA LEU A 12 12.89 -27.22 -3.43
C LEU A 12 13.46 -26.24 -4.47
N LEU A 13 14.77 -26.23 -4.68
CA LEU A 13 15.42 -25.38 -5.69
C LEU A 13 14.95 -25.71 -7.10
N VAL A 14 14.85 -27.01 -7.43
CA VAL A 14 14.34 -27.47 -8.73
C VAL A 14 12.89 -27.06 -8.91
N ALA A 15 12.01 -27.32 -7.93
CA ALA A 15 10.60 -26.95 -8.01
C ALA A 15 10.41 -25.42 -8.16
N ALA A 16 11.13 -24.64 -7.36
CA ALA A 16 11.10 -23.17 -7.43
C ALA A 16 11.60 -22.66 -8.79
N SER A 17 12.67 -23.24 -9.33
CA SER A 17 13.26 -22.84 -10.62
C SER A 17 12.35 -23.22 -11.80
N LEU A 18 11.77 -24.42 -11.80
CA LEU A 18 10.83 -24.85 -12.83
C LEU A 18 9.57 -23.98 -12.85
N LEU A 19 9.03 -23.67 -11.67
CA LEU A 19 7.86 -22.79 -11.59
C LEU A 19 8.19 -21.35 -11.95
N TRP A 20 9.39 -20.88 -11.62
CA TRP A 20 9.87 -19.58 -12.07
C TRP A 20 9.94 -19.52 -13.61
N LEU A 21 10.52 -20.52 -14.28
CA LEU A 21 10.54 -20.60 -15.74
C LEU A 21 9.11 -20.62 -16.32
N HIS A 22 8.21 -21.39 -15.72
CA HIS A 22 6.80 -21.39 -16.09
C HIS A 22 6.15 -20.01 -15.90
N SER A 23 6.49 -19.27 -14.84
CA SER A 23 5.96 -17.92 -14.57
C SER A 23 6.39 -16.88 -15.59
N LEU A 24 7.59 -17.04 -16.16
CA LEU A 24 8.07 -16.17 -17.24
C LEU A 24 7.31 -16.42 -18.53
N ARG A 25 6.96 -17.68 -18.81
CA ARG A 25 6.16 -18.06 -19.99
C ARG A 25 4.69 -17.65 -19.85
N SER A 26 4.10 -17.88 -18.69
CA SER A 26 2.69 -17.53 -18.39
C SER A 26 2.49 -16.05 -18.07
N ASN A 27 3.57 -15.29 -17.91
CA ASN A 27 3.59 -13.91 -17.43
C ASN A 27 2.80 -13.72 -16.11
N ASN A 28 2.87 -14.71 -15.23
CA ASN A 28 2.13 -14.74 -13.97
C ASN A 28 2.95 -15.36 -12.84
N ALA A 29 3.45 -14.54 -11.93
CA ALA A 29 4.24 -14.98 -10.78
C ALA A 29 3.37 -15.48 -9.60
N SER A 30 2.04 -15.37 -9.69
CA SER A 30 1.12 -15.80 -8.62
C SER A 30 1.11 -17.31 -8.42
N HIS A 31 1.58 -18.08 -9.41
CA HIS A 31 1.70 -19.53 -9.27
C HIS A 31 2.55 -19.95 -8.07
N VAL A 32 3.48 -19.09 -7.62
CA VAL A 32 4.30 -19.36 -6.44
C VAL A 32 3.46 -19.60 -5.17
N ASP A 33 2.30 -18.96 -5.03
CA ASP A 33 1.40 -19.18 -3.89
C ASP A 33 0.86 -20.61 -3.84
N ILE A 34 0.67 -21.26 -5.01
CA ILE A 34 0.24 -22.66 -5.11
C ILE A 34 1.38 -23.59 -4.66
N LEU A 35 2.63 -23.22 -4.96
CA LEU A 35 3.81 -23.99 -4.59
C LEU A 35 4.16 -23.87 -3.11
N TRP A 36 3.73 -22.80 -2.43
CA TRP A 36 3.97 -22.57 -1.01
C TRP A 36 3.64 -23.80 -0.11
N PRO A 37 2.40 -24.32 -0.06
CA PRO A 37 2.10 -25.53 0.70
C PRO A 37 2.85 -26.77 0.22
N ILE A 38 3.13 -26.85 -1.09
CA ILE A 38 3.85 -27.98 -1.69
C ILE A 38 5.31 -28.03 -1.22
N HIS A 39 5.99 -26.88 -1.06
CA HIS A 39 7.34 -26.86 -0.49
C HIS A 39 7.39 -27.50 0.90
N HIS A 40 6.43 -27.20 1.77
CA HIS A 40 6.35 -27.83 3.10
C HIS A 40 6.15 -29.34 3.00
N LEU A 41 5.26 -29.79 2.12
CA LEU A 41 5.06 -31.23 1.86
C LEU A 41 6.32 -31.89 1.32
N MET A 42 7.03 -31.26 0.37
CA MET A 42 8.29 -31.77 -0.15
C MET A 42 9.34 -31.93 0.94
N VAL A 43 9.49 -30.95 1.84
CA VAL A 43 10.40 -31.08 2.99
C VAL A 43 9.98 -32.24 3.89
N CYS A 44 8.69 -32.36 4.22
CA CYS A 44 8.19 -33.44 5.07
C CYS A 44 8.42 -34.82 4.46
N ILE A 45 8.18 -34.98 3.15
CA ILE A 45 8.45 -36.24 2.41
C ILE A 45 9.95 -36.51 2.39
N SER A 46 10.79 -35.56 2.01
CA SER A 46 12.25 -35.73 1.95
C SER A 46 12.84 -36.15 3.29
N MET A 47 12.37 -35.58 4.40
CA MET A 47 12.79 -35.98 5.74
C MET A 47 12.26 -37.36 6.13
N SER A 48 11.01 -37.69 5.77
CA SER A 48 10.40 -38.99 6.10
C SER A 48 11.07 -40.14 5.34
N LEU A 49 11.50 -39.92 4.09
CA LEU A 49 12.23 -40.91 3.29
C LEU A 49 13.63 -41.24 3.86
N ALA A 50 14.17 -40.38 4.72
CA ALA A 50 15.44 -40.62 5.40
C ALA A 50 15.30 -41.48 6.67
N LEU A 51 14.07 -41.77 7.12
CA LEU A 51 13.80 -42.63 8.27
C LEU A 51 13.82 -44.10 7.84
N SER A 52 14.47 -44.95 8.64
CA SER A 52 14.45 -46.41 8.41
C SER A 52 13.06 -47.02 8.67
N GLU A 53 12.39 -46.57 9.73
CA GLU A 53 11.02 -46.97 10.05
C GLU A 53 10.22 -45.76 10.55
N PRO A 54 9.11 -45.38 9.90
CA PRO A 54 8.31 -44.25 10.35
C PRO A 54 7.48 -44.62 11.59
N SER A 55 7.65 -43.84 12.66
CA SER A 55 6.81 -43.95 13.86
C SER A 55 5.37 -43.50 13.61
N VAL A 56 4.43 -43.87 14.49
CA VAL A 56 3.02 -43.39 14.42
C VAL A 56 2.95 -41.86 14.37
N ARG A 57 3.80 -41.17 15.13
CA ARG A 57 3.91 -39.70 15.14
C ARG A 57 4.34 -39.18 13.76
N ALA A 58 5.34 -39.83 13.13
CA ALA A 58 5.82 -39.47 11.81
C ALA A 58 4.77 -39.69 10.73
N THR A 59 4.09 -40.85 10.75
CA THR A 59 3.02 -41.18 9.81
C THR A 59 1.88 -40.17 9.89
N LEU A 60 1.38 -39.86 11.09
CA LEU A 60 0.29 -38.90 11.27
C LEU A 60 0.67 -37.47 10.87
N LEU A 61 1.89 -37.03 11.20
CA LEU A 61 2.40 -35.73 10.75
C LEU A 61 2.41 -35.66 9.22
N LEU A 62 3.02 -36.66 8.55
CA LEU A 62 3.11 -36.71 7.09
C LEU A 62 1.72 -36.73 6.46
N SER A 63 0.79 -37.53 6.99
CA SER A 63 -0.60 -37.57 6.49
C SER A 63 -1.30 -36.22 6.62
N LEU A 64 -1.23 -35.57 7.77
CA LEU A 64 -1.89 -34.27 7.99
C LEU A 64 -1.26 -33.15 7.15
N VAL A 65 0.07 -33.10 7.04
CA VAL A 65 0.77 -32.14 6.17
C VAL A 65 0.42 -32.38 4.71
N THR A 66 0.29 -33.65 4.28
CA THR A 66 -0.16 -34.00 2.92
C THR A 66 -1.56 -33.49 2.65
N VAL A 67 -2.51 -33.79 3.55
CA VAL A 67 -3.90 -33.34 3.40
C VAL A 67 -3.97 -31.81 3.38
N TRP A 68 -3.31 -31.14 4.32
CA TRP A 68 -3.26 -29.68 4.37
C TRP A 68 -2.66 -29.07 3.10
N ALA A 69 -1.50 -29.59 2.65
CA ALA A 69 -0.77 -29.02 1.53
C ALA A 69 -1.52 -29.20 0.21
N ILE A 70 -2.02 -30.41 -0.07
CA ILE A 70 -2.82 -30.68 -1.28
C ILE A 70 -4.08 -29.82 -1.26
N ARG A 71 -4.81 -29.81 -0.15
CA ARG A 71 -6.03 -29.00 0.01
C ARG A 71 -5.76 -27.52 -0.27
N LEU A 72 -4.71 -26.95 0.33
CA LEU A 72 -4.40 -25.54 0.19
C LEU A 72 -3.93 -25.21 -1.24
N ALA A 73 -3.07 -26.05 -1.82
CA ALA A 73 -2.65 -25.91 -3.21
C ALA A 73 -3.84 -25.96 -4.19
N THR A 74 -4.77 -26.89 -4.01
CA THR A 74 -6.00 -27.00 -4.81
C THR A 74 -6.88 -25.76 -4.63
N HIS A 75 -7.12 -25.33 -3.38
CA HIS A 75 -7.92 -24.15 -3.11
C HIS A 75 -7.33 -22.89 -3.79
N LEU A 76 -6.02 -22.69 -3.67
CA LEU A 76 -5.32 -21.56 -4.28
C LEU A 76 -5.34 -21.64 -5.81
N SER A 77 -5.17 -22.83 -6.38
CA SER A 77 -5.26 -23.07 -7.83
C SER A 77 -6.64 -22.68 -8.36
N VAL A 78 -7.71 -23.21 -7.77
CA VAL A 78 -9.10 -22.88 -8.14
C VAL A 78 -9.39 -21.39 -7.96
N ARG A 79 -8.90 -20.79 -6.87
CA ARG A 79 -9.09 -19.35 -6.60
C ARG A 79 -8.37 -18.47 -7.62
N SER A 80 -7.21 -18.90 -8.10
CA SER A 80 -6.41 -18.16 -9.10
C SER A 80 -6.85 -18.41 -10.54
N ALA A 81 -7.59 -19.49 -10.82
CA ALA A 81 -7.98 -19.88 -12.17
C ALA A 81 -8.74 -18.75 -12.89
N GLY A 82 -8.28 -18.40 -14.09
CA GLY A 82 -8.84 -17.33 -14.90
C GLY A 82 -8.62 -15.91 -14.35
N ARG A 83 -7.84 -15.73 -13.29
CA ARG A 83 -7.45 -14.42 -12.75
C ARG A 83 -6.06 -14.03 -13.24
N GLY A 84 -5.86 -12.74 -13.49
CA GLY A 84 -4.55 -12.18 -13.78
C GLY A 84 -3.59 -12.27 -12.59
N GLU A 85 -2.36 -11.79 -12.78
CA GLU A 85 -1.33 -11.77 -11.74
C GLU A 85 -1.81 -11.03 -10.48
N ASP A 86 -1.59 -11.63 -9.31
CA ASP A 86 -1.87 -11.05 -8.01
C ASP A 86 -1.12 -9.73 -7.86
N ARG A 87 -1.81 -8.73 -7.31
CA ARG A 87 -1.31 -7.35 -7.20
C ARG A 87 0.08 -7.29 -6.57
N ARG A 88 0.37 -8.20 -5.63
CA ARG A 88 1.64 -8.22 -4.90
C ARG A 88 2.83 -8.46 -5.82
N TYR A 89 2.66 -9.34 -6.81
CA TYR A 89 3.71 -9.68 -7.77
C TYR A 89 3.73 -8.71 -8.94
N ALA A 90 2.56 -8.23 -9.38
CA ALA A 90 2.46 -7.17 -10.39
C ALA A 90 3.17 -5.87 -9.95
N GLU A 91 3.03 -5.48 -8.69
CA GLU A 91 3.78 -4.34 -8.10
C GLU A 91 5.29 -4.54 -8.21
N ILE A 92 5.78 -5.76 -7.92
CA ILE A 92 7.21 -6.09 -8.03
C ILE A 92 7.64 -6.03 -9.49
N ARG A 93 6.85 -6.58 -10.40
CA ARG A 93 7.11 -6.56 -11.85
C ARG A 93 7.25 -5.17 -12.41
N ILE A 94 6.31 -4.29 -12.11
CA ILE A 94 6.36 -2.88 -12.54
C ILE A 94 7.59 -2.19 -11.93
N SER A 95 7.85 -2.37 -10.64
CA SER A 95 8.97 -1.71 -9.96
C SER A 95 10.35 -2.14 -10.46
N GLN A 96 10.48 -3.38 -10.93
CA GLN A 96 11.76 -3.95 -11.37
C GLN A 96 11.97 -3.85 -12.89
N GLY A 97 10.91 -3.62 -13.67
CA GLY A 97 10.98 -3.49 -15.13
C GLY A 97 11.74 -4.66 -15.76
N SER A 98 12.78 -4.37 -16.53
CA SER A 98 13.64 -5.37 -17.20
C SER A 98 14.34 -6.33 -16.23
N ARG A 99 14.60 -5.91 -14.98
CA ARG A 99 15.26 -6.74 -13.95
C ARG A 99 14.32 -7.73 -13.28
N PHE A 100 13.03 -7.70 -13.59
CA PHE A 100 12.04 -8.57 -12.94
C PHE A 100 12.39 -10.05 -13.09
N LYS A 101 12.89 -10.50 -14.24
CA LYS A 101 13.23 -11.92 -14.48
C LYS A 101 14.20 -12.45 -13.42
N PHE A 102 15.31 -11.75 -13.20
CA PHE A 102 16.31 -12.13 -12.20
C PHE A 102 15.83 -11.88 -10.77
N THR A 103 15.20 -10.72 -10.52
CA THR A 103 14.75 -10.36 -9.17
C THR A 103 13.66 -11.31 -8.67
N SER A 104 12.73 -11.72 -9.53
CA SER A 104 11.66 -12.65 -9.18
C SER A 104 12.21 -14.02 -8.75
N LEU A 105 13.24 -14.55 -9.42
CA LEU A 105 13.87 -15.80 -9.01
C LEU A 105 14.29 -15.76 -7.54
N PHE A 106 15.06 -14.74 -7.15
CA PHE A 106 15.58 -14.66 -5.78
C PHE A 106 14.53 -14.21 -4.75
N VAL A 107 13.74 -13.18 -5.06
CA VAL A 107 12.87 -12.52 -4.08
C VAL A 107 11.49 -13.17 -3.97
N ILE A 108 11.02 -13.84 -5.03
CA ILE A 108 9.70 -14.49 -5.05
C ILE A 108 9.85 -16.00 -4.87
N TYR A 109 10.67 -16.66 -5.69
CA TYR A 109 10.71 -18.13 -5.73
C TYR A 109 11.65 -18.72 -4.68
N LEU A 110 12.95 -18.40 -4.76
CA LEU A 110 13.96 -18.97 -3.86
C LEU A 110 13.78 -18.53 -2.41
N LEU A 111 13.40 -17.27 -2.18
CA LEU A 111 13.10 -16.80 -0.83
C LEU A 111 11.92 -17.55 -0.20
N GLN A 112 10.85 -17.84 -0.95
CA GLN A 112 9.74 -18.63 -0.42
C GLN A 112 10.16 -20.08 -0.12
N ALA A 113 10.95 -20.70 -1.00
CA ALA A 113 11.50 -22.03 -0.76
C ALA A 113 12.38 -22.06 0.51
N LEU A 114 13.24 -21.05 0.70
CA LEU A 114 14.08 -20.92 1.90
C LEU A 114 13.24 -20.75 3.17
N ILE A 115 12.24 -19.87 3.16
CA ILE A 115 11.38 -19.66 4.33
C ILE A 115 10.57 -20.94 4.63
N ALA A 116 10.06 -21.63 3.61
CA ALA A 116 9.36 -22.91 3.78
C ALA A 116 10.27 -23.98 4.40
N LEU A 117 11.54 -24.06 3.97
CA LEU A 117 12.54 -24.94 4.57
C LEU A 117 12.79 -24.63 6.05
N LEU A 118 12.94 -23.34 6.40
CA LEU A 118 13.17 -22.90 7.79
C LEU A 118 11.98 -23.20 8.71
N ILE A 119 10.75 -22.96 8.24
CA ILE A 119 9.52 -23.28 8.99
C ILE A 119 9.38 -24.80 9.18
N SER A 120 9.65 -25.57 8.10
CA SER A 120 9.53 -27.03 8.08
C SER A 120 10.63 -27.75 8.86
N ALA A 121 11.68 -27.05 9.29
CA ALA A 121 12.70 -27.62 10.17
C ALA A 121 12.10 -28.17 11.48
N ALA A 122 10.93 -27.67 11.90
CA ALA A 122 10.18 -28.20 13.02
C ALA A 122 9.66 -29.63 12.82
N PHE A 123 9.59 -30.15 11.59
CA PHE A 123 9.20 -31.54 11.34
C PHE A 123 10.25 -32.52 11.83
N LEU A 124 11.53 -32.18 11.72
CA LEU A 124 12.61 -33.13 11.96
C LEU A 124 12.59 -33.75 13.38
N PRO A 125 12.49 -32.96 14.47
CA PRO A 125 12.43 -33.53 15.82
C PRO A 125 11.18 -34.38 16.05
N ILE A 126 10.08 -34.08 15.35
CA ILE A 126 8.83 -34.84 15.43
C ILE A 126 8.99 -36.20 14.74
N LEU A 127 9.61 -36.20 13.56
CA LEU A 127 9.86 -37.37 12.72
C LEU A 127 10.86 -38.34 13.36
N GLU A 128 11.95 -37.82 13.94
CA GLU A 128 13.03 -38.62 14.55
C GLU A 128 12.73 -39.04 16.00
N SER A 129 11.66 -38.51 16.63
CA SER A 129 11.41 -38.75 18.05
C SER A 129 11.12 -40.24 18.34
N PRO A 130 11.95 -40.91 19.18
CA PRO A 130 11.72 -42.29 19.59
C PRO A 130 10.68 -42.41 20.72
N ALA A 131 10.15 -41.28 21.20
CA ALA A 131 9.22 -41.27 22.32
C ALA A 131 7.90 -41.96 21.95
N ARG A 132 7.39 -42.79 22.87
CA ARG A 132 6.05 -43.40 22.75
C ARG A 132 4.97 -42.32 22.65
N TRP A 133 3.81 -42.71 22.12
CA TRP A 133 2.64 -41.86 22.04
C TRP A 133 2.15 -41.46 23.43
N THR A 134 1.76 -40.19 23.60
CA THR A 134 1.30 -39.60 24.85
C THR A 134 -0.06 -38.92 24.72
N ASN A 135 -0.71 -38.61 25.85
CA ASN A 135 -1.93 -37.81 25.85
C ASN A 135 -1.70 -36.40 25.27
N LEU A 136 -0.50 -35.84 25.45
CA LEU A 136 -0.12 -34.56 24.85
C LEU A 136 -0.09 -34.65 23.33
N ASP A 137 0.47 -35.72 22.75
CA ASP A 137 0.44 -35.96 21.30
C ASP A 137 -1.02 -35.91 20.79
N THR A 138 -1.94 -36.59 21.49
CA THR A 138 -3.36 -36.62 21.13
C THR A 138 -3.98 -35.22 21.09
N VAL A 139 -3.71 -34.38 22.10
CA VAL A 139 -4.22 -32.99 22.15
C VAL A 139 -3.63 -32.14 21.02
N LEU A 140 -2.34 -32.28 20.73
CA LEU A 140 -1.66 -31.48 19.72
C LEU A 140 -2.06 -31.88 18.29
N PHE A 141 -2.24 -33.18 18.02
CA PHE A 141 -2.82 -33.64 16.76
C PHE A 141 -4.28 -33.22 16.61
N ALA A 142 -5.08 -33.24 17.69
CA ALA A 142 -6.44 -32.71 17.67
C ALA A 142 -6.47 -31.20 17.36
N LEU A 143 -5.52 -30.42 17.88
CA LEU A 143 -5.36 -29.00 17.55
C LEU A 143 -5.03 -28.80 16.06
N MET A 144 -4.18 -29.66 15.48
CA MET A 144 -3.90 -29.62 14.05
C MET A 144 -5.15 -29.90 13.22
N VAL A 145 -5.87 -30.98 13.52
CA VAL A 145 -7.12 -31.33 12.83
C VAL A 145 -8.17 -30.22 12.97
N PHE A 146 -8.31 -29.65 14.16
CA PHE A 146 -9.17 -28.49 14.39
C PHE A 146 -8.78 -27.30 13.49
N GLY A 147 -7.50 -26.95 13.45
CA GLY A 147 -6.99 -25.85 12.62
C GLY A 147 -7.32 -26.06 11.14
N LEU A 148 -7.07 -27.26 10.62
CA LEU A 148 -7.39 -27.65 9.25
C LEU A 148 -8.89 -27.53 8.95
N ILE A 149 -9.75 -28.09 9.79
CA ILE A 149 -11.21 -28.01 9.61
C ILE A 149 -11.69 -26.56 9.67
N TYR A 150 -11.17 -25.77 10.61
CA TYR A 150 -11.52 -24.36 10.77
C TYR A 150 -11.14 -23.54 9.54
N GLU A 151 -9.93 -23.77 9.00
CA GLU A 151 -9.45 -23.16 7.76
C GLU A 151 -10.35 -23.52 6.57
N VAL A 152 -10.65 -24.82 6.39
CA VAL A 152 -11.52 -25.29 5.31
C VAL A 152 -12.91 -24.66 5.41
N ALA A 153 -13.52 -24.65 6.60
CA ALA A 153 -14.84 -24.06 6.81
C ALA A 153 -14.85 -22.56 6.50
N ALA A 154 -13.83 -21.81 6.92
CA ALA A 154 -13.71 -20.39 6.66
C ALA A 154 -13.60 -20.08 5.16
N ASP A 155 -12.77 -20.83 4.43
CA ASP A 155 -12.57 -20.66 3.00
C ASP A 155 -13.81 -21.08 2.18
N LEU A 156 -14.49 -22.16 2.56
CA LEU A 156 -15.74 -22.58 1.90
C LEU A 156 -16.84 -21.54 2.09
N GLN A 157 -16.99 -20.98 3.30
CA GLN A 157 -17.95 -19.89 3.56
C GLN A 157 -17.67 -18.67 2.68
N LEU A 158 -16.40 -18.27 2.54
CA LEU A 158 -16.02 -17.14 1.69
C LEU A 158 -16.21 -17.45 0.20
N SER A 159 -15.82 -18.64 -0.26
CA SER A 159 -16.00 -19.07 -1.65
C SER A 159 -17.46 -19.10 -2.05
N ALA A 160 -18.34 -19.65 -1.20
CA ALA A 160 -19.78 -19.67 -1.44
C ALA A 160 -20.35 -18.25 -1.58
N PHE A 161 -19.96 -17.34 -0.69
CA PHE A 161 -20.35 -15.93 -0.78
C PHE A 161 -19.90 -15.29 -2.09
N LEU A 162 -18.65 -15.52 -2.51
CA LEU A 162 -18.10 -14.96 -3.74
C LEU A 162 -18.78 -15.52 -5.00
N GLN A 163 -19.31 -16.73 -4.95
CA GLN A 163 -20.09 -17.33 -6.04
C GLN A 163 -21.50 -16.73 -6.15
N THR A 164 -22.14 -16.39 -5.02
CA THR A 164 -23.47 -15.76 -5.00
C THR A 164 -23.50 -14.28 -5.42
N ALA A 165 -22.36 -13.61 -5.50
CA ALA A 165 -22.29 -12.19 -5.87
C ALA A 165 -22.62 -11.98 -7.36
N GLN A 166 -23.79 -11.38 -7.62
CA GLN A 166 -24.33 -11.08 -8.96
C GLN A 166 -23.55 -9.92 -9.62
N GLY A 167 -22.63 -10.27 -10.53
CA GLY A 167 -21.92 -9.33 -11.39
C GLY A 167 -20.59 -8.77 -10.86
N PRO A 168 -19.68 -8.29 -11.75
CA PRO A 168 -18.32 -7.83 -11.38
C PRO A 168 -18.28 -6.59 -10.48
N SER A 169 -19.32 -5.74 -10.53
CA SER A 169 -19.43 -4.48 -9.78
C SER A 169 -19.88 -4.71 -8.33
N GLN A 170 -20.91 -5.53 -8.09
CA GLN A 170 -21.38 -5.87 -6.74
C GLN A 170 -20.37 -6.75 -5.97
N ARG A 171 -19.61 -7.59 -6.66
CA ARG A 171 -18.56 -8.45 -6.08
C ARG A 171 -17.42 -7.66 -5.43
N LYS A 172 -17.21 -6.39 -5.83
CA LYS A 172 -16.10 -5.55 -5.34
C LYS A 172 -16.43 -4.78 -4.06
N SER A 173 -17.70 -4.42 -3.83
CA SER A 173 -18.11 -3.52 -2.73
C SER A 173 -18.56 -4.23 -1.45
N GLN A 174 -19.06 -5.47 -1.52
CA GLN A 174 -19.68 -6.13 -0.35
C GLN A 174 -18.66 -6.79 0.61
N VAL A 175 -18.99 -6.77 1.90
CA VAL A 175 -18.19 -7.38 2.99
C VAL A 175 -18.90 -8.61 3.52
N PHE A 176 -18.20 -9.74 3.56
CA PHE A 176 -18.71 -10.97 4.17
C PHE A 176 -18.41 -10.99 5.68
N ASN A 177 -19.47 -11.03 6.49
CA ASN A 177 -19.38 -10.97 7.96
C ASN A 177 -20.24 -12.04 8.67
N LYS A 178 -20.55 -13.15 7.98
CA LYS A 178 -21.35 -14.28 8.51
C LYS A 178 -20.47 -15.50 8.81
N GLY A 179 -21.02 -16.50 9.50
CA GLY A 179 -20.28 -17.73 9.84
C GLY A 179 -19.08 -17.45 10.74
N LEU A 180 -17.91 -18.02 10.43
CA LEU A 180 -16.67 -17.80 11.16
C LEU A 180 -16.15 -16.36 11.03
N TRP A 181 -16.48 -15.69 9.92
CA TRP A 181 -16.08 -14.31 9.64
C TRP A 181 -16.76 -13.29 10.59
N ARG A 182 -17.81 -13.68 11.32
CA ARG A 182 -18.39 -12.82 12.36
C ARG A 182 -17.56 -12.77 13.65
N PHE A 183 -16.59 -13.67 13.81
CA PHE A 183 -15.80 -13.82 15.03
C PHE A 183 -14.37 -13.29 14.86
N SER A 184 -13.78 -13.42 13.67
CA SER A 184 -12.55 -12.73 13.28
C SER A 184 -12.57 -12.39 11.79
N ARG A 185 -11.79 -11.38 11.38
CA ARG A 185 -11.76 -10.92 9.98
C ARG A 185 -10.96 -11.83 9.05
N HIS A 186 -10.07 -12.66 9.59
CA HIS A 186 -9.27 -13.64 8.86
C HIS A 186 -9.33 -15.01 9.56
N PRO A 187 -10.51 -15.65 9.61
CA PRO A 187 -10.68 -16.90 10.35
C PRO A 187 -9.90 -18.07 9.71
N ASN A 188 -9.70 -18.06 8.39
CA ASN A 188 -8.85 -19.03 7.71
C ASN A 188 -7.39 -18.96 8.19
N TYR A 189 -6.84 -17.76 8.37
CA TYR A 189 -5.50 -17.58 8.92
C TYR A 189 -5.39 -18.05 10.38
N PHE A 190 -6.45 -17.93 11.16
CA PHE A 190 -6.48 -18.50 12.51
C PHE A 190 -6.44 -20.03 12.48
N GLY A 191 -7.19 -20.66 11.55
CA GLY A 191 -7.13 -22.12 11.34
C GLY A 191 -5.73 -22.60 10.95
N GLU A 192 -5.12 -21.95 9.97
CA GLU A 192 -3.73 -22.23 9.55
C GLU A 192 -2.74 -22.06 10.73
N TRP A 193 -2.91 -21.01 11.52
CA TRP A 193 -2.09 -20.79 12.71
C TRP A 193 -2.26 -21.88 13.77
N CYS A 194 -3.49 -22.37 14.02
CA CYS A 194 -3.72 -23.49 14.93
C CYS A 194 -3.05 -24.78 14.42
N PHE A 195 -3.08 -25.02 13.11
CA PHE A 195 -2.39 -26.15 12.50
C PHE A 195 -0.88 -26.10 12.76
N TRP A 196 -0.25 -24.96 12.46
CA TRP A 196 1.17 -24.75 12.69
C TRP A 196 1.55 -24.66 14.17
N LEU A 197 0.66 -24.18 15.03
CA LEU A 197 0.85 -24.19 16.49
C LEU A 197 0.93 -25.63 17.01
N GLY A 198 0.05 -26.52 16.56
CA GLY A 198 0.09 -27.93 16.92
C GLY A 198 1.43 -28.59 16.54
N ILE A 199 1.90 -28.37 15.31
CA ILE A 199 3.22 -28.83 14.85
C ILE A 199 4.34 -28.25 15.70
N SER A 200 4.30 -26.96 15.97
CA SER A 200 5.34 -26.27 16.74
C SER A 200 5.43 -26.75 18.18
N LEU A 201 4.28 -26.94 18.84
CA LEU A 201 4.21 -27.49 20.18
C LEU A 201 4.66 -28.96 20.21
N LEU A 202 4.36 -29.73 19.15
CA LEU A 202 4.80 -31.12 19.04
C LEU A 202 6.33 -31.21 18.87
N CYS A 203 6.92 -30.29 18.11
CA CYS A 203 8.36 -30.13 17.98
C CYS A 203 9.04 -29.78 19.33
N ILE A 204 8.42 -28.89 20.10
CA ILE A 204 8.88 -28.53 21.45
C ILE A 204 8.75 -29.72 22.41
N ALA A 205 7.64 -30.46 22.36
CA ALA A 205 7.44 -31.67 23.14
C ALA A 205 8.45 -32.77 22.79
N ALA A 206 8.92 -32.81 21.53
CA ALA A 206 10.01 -33.65 21.08
C ALA A 206 11.42 -33.13 21.49
N GLY A 207 11.49 -32.06 22.29
CA GLY A 207 12.72 -31.54 22.88
C GLY A 207 13.46 -30.50 22.03
N SER A 208 12.82 -29.91 21.01
CA SER A 208 13.48 -28.96 20.12
C SER A 208 12.87 -27.56 20.12
N TRP A 209 13.72 -26.55 20.25
CA TRP A 209 13.32 -25.14 20.16
C TRP A 209 12.90 -24.71 18.75
N LEU A 210 13.15 -25.51 17.71
CA LEU A 210 12.78 -25.20 16.33
C LEU A 210 11.27 -24.96 16.16
N GLY A 211 10.43 -25.54 17.02
CA GLY A 211 9.01 -25.23 17.08
C GLY A 211 8.74 -23.74 17.33
N LEU A 212 9.52 -23.08 18.19
CA LEU A 212 9.39 -21.64 18.46
C LEU A 212 9.72 -20.81 17.21
N LEU A 213 10.77 -21.20 16.47
CA LEU A 213 11.12 -20.55 15.21
C LEU A 213 10.00 -20.70 14.18
N SER A 214 9.45 -21.91 14.05
CA SER A 214 8.38 -22.22 13.11
C SER A 214 7.13 -21.38 13.38
N ILE A 215 6.61 -21.38 14.62
CA ILE A 215 5.42 -20.60 14.97
C ILE A 215 5.66 -19.09 14.87
N ALA A 216 6.86 -18.60 15.20
CA ALA A 216 7.20 -17.19 15.07
C ALA A 216 7.19 -16.74 13.60
N LEU A 217 7.80 -17.52 12.70
CA LEU A 217 7.82 -17.24 11.27
C LEU A 217 6.41 -17.30 10.65
N VAL A 218 5.64 -18.35 10.94
CA VAL A 218 4.25 -18.47 10.46
C VAL A 218 3.40 -17.31 10.96
N SER A 219 3.47 -16.97 12.25
CA SER A 219 2.74 -15.84 12.83
C SER A 219 3.15 -14.51 12.18
N TRP A 220 4.44 -14.30 11.92
CA TRP A 220 4.93 -13.11 11.25
C TRP A 220 4.43 -13.00 9.80
N LEU A 221 4.41 -14.11 9.06
CA LEU A 221 3.89 -14.16 7.69
C LEU A 221 2.40 -13.83 7.64
N LEU A 222 1.60 -14.50 8.47
CA LEU A 222 0.14 -14.34 8.52
C LEU A 222 -0.28 -12.96 9.03
N LEU A 223 0.39 -12.40 10.02
CA LEU A 223 -0.05 -11.13 10.63
C LEU A 223 0.53 -9.89 9.94
N ARG A 224 1.76 -9.97 9.41
CA ARG A 224 2.52 -8.78 8.98
C ARG A 224 2.93 -8.82 7.51
N PHE A 225 3.66 -9.85 7.08
CA PHE A 225 4.39 -9.80 5.81
C PHE A 225 3.47 -9.95 4.59
N SER A 226 2.83 -11.11 4.46
CA SER A 226 1.98 -11.45 3.32
C SER A 226 0.49 -11.43 3.66
N GLY A 227 0.12 -11.57 4.94
CA GLY A 227 -1.26 -11.70 5.38
C GLY A 227 -1.94 -10.38 5.78
N ILE A 228 -2.48 -10.32 7.01
CA ILE A 228 -3.50 -9.36 7.44
C ILE A 228 -3.14 -7.90 7.15
N LYS A 229 -1.97 -7.44 7.62
CA LYS A 229 -1.58 -6.02 7.47
C LYS A 229 -1.59 -5.58 6.02
N ARG A 230 -1.15 -6.44 5.10
CA ARG A 230 -1.10 -6.14 3.66
C ARG A 230 -2.48 -6.23 3.01
N MET A 231 -3.29 -7.21 3.39
CA MET A 231 -4.64 -7.38 2.84
C MET A 231 -5.57 -6.23 3.23
N GLU A 232 -5.44 -5.74 4.47
CA GLU A 232 -6.32 -4.71 5.02
C GLU A 232 -5.91 -3.28 4.67
N SER A 233 -4.66 -3.04 4.28
CA SER A 233 -4.13 -1.67 4.07
C SER A 233 -4.91 -0.85 3.05
N SER A 234 -5.50 -1.50 2.04
CA SER A 234 -6.35 -0.86 1.01
C SER A 234 -7.77 -1.45 0.95
N ALA A 235 -8.23 -2.10 2.01
CA ALA A 235 -9.53 -2.76 2.02
C ALA A 235 -10.69 -1.75 2.12
N HIS A 236 -10.54 -0.70 2.94
CA HIS A 236 -11.53 0.36 3.14
C HIS A 236 -11.75 1.21 1.87
N THR A 237 -10.69 1.47 1.11
CA THR A 237 -10.70 2.20 -0.19
C THR A 237 -11.54 1.49 -1.25
N ARG A 238 -11.61 0.15 -1.17
CA ARG A 238 -12.37 -0.69 -2.11
C ARG A 238 -13.77 -1.00 -1.62
N ARG A 239 -13.98 -0.96 -0.30
CA ARG A 239 -15.21 -1.38 0.40
C ARG A 239 -15.46 -0.44 1.57
N PRO A 240 -16.25 0.63 1.38
CA PRO A 240 -16.54 1.59 2.45
C PRO A 240 -17.06 0.93 3.73
N ASP A 241 -17.89 -0.11 3.61
CA ASP A 241 -18.41 -0.87 4.76
C ASP A 241 -17.36 -1.71 5.52
N TYR A 242 -16.17 -1.92 4.93
CA TYR A 242 -15.09 -2.66 5.57
C TYR A 242 -14.52 -1.92 6.78
N GLN A 243 -14.59 -0.59 6.79
CA GLN A 243 -14.16 0.21 7.95
C GLN A 243 -15.03 -0.11 9.19
N LYS A 244 -16.35 -0.20 9.03
CA LYS A 244 -17.28 -0.59 10.10
C LYS A 244 -16.99 -2.01 10.60
N TYR A 245 -16.66 -2.91 9.68
CA TYR A 245 -16.27 -4.28 10.00
C TYR A 245 -14.95 -4.35 10.79
N GLN A 246 -13.95 -3.51 10.44
CA GLN A 246 -12.68 -3.41 11.16
C GLN A 246 -12.82 -2.90 12.59
N GLN A 247 -13.75 -1.97 12.82
CA GLN A 247 -14.04 -1.44 14.15
C GLN A 247 -14.69 -2.49 15.06
N SER A 248 -15.52 -3.38 14.50
CA SER A 248 -16.38 -4.27 15.28
C SER A 248 -15.83 -5.68 15.50
N ILE A 249 -15.06 -6.19 14.54
CA ILE A 249 -14.61 -7.61 14.51
C ILE A 249 -13.08 -7.64 14.54
N PRO A 250 -12.41 -8.36 15.46
CA PRO A 250 -10.95 -8.41 15.54
C PRO A 250 -10.32 -9.04 14.29
N ALA A 251 -9.08 -8.66 13.98
CA ALA A 251 -8.41 -9.14 12.77
C ALA A 251 -8.18 -10.66 12.76
N PHE A 252 -7.62 -11.20 13.85
CA PHE A 252 -7.05 -12.55 13.88
C PHE A 252 -7.72 -13.47 14.90
N PHE A 253 -7.51 -13.23 16.21
CA PHE A 253 -8.10 -14.05 17.25
C PHE A 253 -9.63 -13.90 17.31
N PRO A 254 -10.39 -15.00 17.24
CA PRO A 254 -11.85 -14.96 17.33
C PRO A 254 -12.38 -14.33 18.62
N LEU A 255 -13.48 -13.58 18.51
CA LEU A 255 -14.13 -12.90 19.65
C LEU A 255 -14.45 -13.82 20.83
N PHE A 256 -14.80 -15.09 20.60
CA PHE A 256 -15.12 -16.01 21.69
C PHE A 256 -13.89 -16.39 22.55
N LEU A 257 -12.67 -16.14 22.07
CA LEU A 257 -11.44 -16.25 22.85
C LEU A 257 -11.12 -14.99 23.66
N ASN A 258 -11.90 -13.91 23.48
CA ASN A 258 -11.79 -12.67 24.24
C ASN A 258 -13.15 -12.34 24.91
N PRO A 259 -13.44 -12.93 26.09
CA PRO A 259 -14.76 -12.83 26.72
C PRO A 259 -15.14 -11.38 27.07
N LEU A 260 -14.17 -10.53 27.42
CA LEU A 260 -14.40 -9.12 27.75
C LEU A 260 -14.96 -8.33 26.55
N ARG A 261 -14.34 -8.48 25.37
CA ARG A 261 -14.84 -7.84 24.13
C ARG A 261 -16.15 -8.46 23.64
N PHE A 262 -16.33 -9.77 23.83
CA PHE A 262 -17.58 -10.45 23.47
C PHE A 262 -18.78 -9.95 24.28
N LEU A 263 -18.59 -9.69 25.59
CA LEU A 263 -19.61 -9.14 26.47
C LEU A 263 -19.88 -7.64 26.23
N GLN A 264 -18.83 -6.84 25.97
CA GLN A 264 -18.98 -5.42 25.59
C GLN A 264 -19.80 -5.25 24.31
N ARG A 265 -19.58 -6.10 23.30
CA ARG A 265 -20.37 -6.10 22.05
C ARG A 265 -21.86 -6.34 22.29
N ARG A 266 -22.25 -7.22 23.24
CA ARG A 266 -23.67 -7.42 23.59
C ARG A 266 -24.29 -6.19 24.24
N ARG A 267 -23.51 -5.38 24.96
CA ARG A 267 -23.96 -4.13 25.59
C ARG A 267 -24.09 -2.98 24.58
N GLU A 268 -23.14 -2.81 23.66
CA GLU A 268 -23.16 -1.72 22.67
C GLU A 268 -24.32 -1.81 21.67
N VAL A 269 -24.72 -3.02 21.26
CA VAL A 269 -25.92 -3.21 20.40
C VAL A 269 -27.22 -2.74 21.09
N ARG A 270 -27.26 -2.73 22.44
CA ARG A 270 -28.39 -2.18 23.21
C ARG A 270 -28.23 -0.68 23.50
N ALA A 271 -27.01 -0.20 23.70
CA ALA A 271 -26.72 1.21 24.01
C ALA A 271 -26.77 2.14 22.78
N ALA A 272 -26.50 1.62 21.57
CA ALA A 272 -26.53 2.37 20.32
C ALA A 272 -27.92 2.89 19.91
N LYS A 273 -28.98 2.58 20.66
CA LYS A 273 -30.31 3.18 20.51
C LYS A 273 -30.54 4.44 21.37
N PHE A 274 -29.58 4.90 22.18
CA PHE A 274 -29.93 5.85 23.25
C PHE A 274 -29.10 7.13 23.44
N LEU A 275 -28.01 7.42 22.72
CA LEU A 275 -27.27 8.66 22.99
C LEU A 275 -26.71 9.32 21.72
N ALA A 276 -27.46 10.27 21.20
CA ALA A 276 -26.96 11.42 20.45
C ALA A 276 -27.50 12.66 21.17
N LEU A 277 -26.62 13.52 21.71
CA LEU A 277 -26.78 14.98 21.85
C LEU A 277 -25.76 15.66 22.80
N VAL A 278 -25.26 16.81 22.33
CA VAL A 278 -24.82 18.04 23.04
C VAL A 278 -23.37 18.16 23.55
N SER A 279 -22.64 19.15 23.01
CA SER A 279 -22.18 20.33 23.77
C SER A 279 -21.51 21.40 22.86
N LEU A 280 -21.76 22.68 23.15
CA LEU A 280 -21.33 23.87 22.41
C LEU A 280 -20.98 25.00 23.40
N ALA A 281 -20.00 25.84 22.99
CA ALA A 281 -19.63 27.21 23.45
C ALA A 281 -18.81 27.38 24.76
N PRO A 282 -18.16 28.55 25.03
CA PRO A 282 -17.95 29.77 24.21
C PRO A 282 -16.51 30.36 24.18
N LEU A 283 -16.36 31.43 23.38
CA LEU A 283 -15.21 32.34 23.15
C LEU A 283 -14.80 33.19 24.38
N LEU A 284 -13.51 33.55 24.47
CA LEU A 284 -13.04 34.80 25.11
C LEU A 284 -11.84 35.42 24.37
N PHE A 285 -11.87 36.76 24.33
CA PHE A 285 -11.02 37.72 23.64
C PHE A 285 -9.55 37.73 24.08
N TYR A 286 -8.62 38.05 23.17
CA TYR A 286 -7.32 38.62 23.52
C TYR A 286 -6.87 39.74 22.56
N HIS A 287 -6.24 40.74 23.19
CA HIS A 287 -5.72 42.00 22.67
C HIS A 287 -4.71 41.87 21.51
N SER A 288 -4.71 42.87 20.62
CA SER A 288 -3.69 43.06 19.58
C SER A 288 -2.52 43.92 20.08
N PRO A 289 -1.26 43.58 19.75
CA PRO A 289 -0.15 44.53 19.71
C PRO A 289 0.11 45.04 18.28
N SER A 290 0.75 46.20 18.23
CA SER A 290 1.09 47.04 17.08
C SER A 290 1.77 46.31 15.90
N GLN A 291 1.41 46.73 14.69
CA GLN A 291 1.84 46.17 13.41
C GLN A 291 3.28 46.55 13.05
N ALA A 292 4.08 45.54 12.72
CA ALA A 292 5.20 45.67 11.79
C ALA A 292 4.73 45.05 10.46
N VAL A 293 5.00 45.72 9.33
CA VAL A 293 4.67 45.21 8.00
C VAL A 293 5.59 44.01 7.71
N THR A 294 5.13 42.81 8.03
CA THR A 294 5.76 41.57 7.60
C THR A 294 5.43 41.31 6.12
N PRO A 295 6.42 40.97 5.28
CA PRO A 295 6.17 40.62 3.88
C PRO A 295 5.17 39.47 3.79
N ALA A 296 4.24 39.56 2.84
CA ALA A 296 3.20 38.55 2.65
C ALA A 296 3.83 37.23 2.20
N SER A 297 3.92 36.27 3.12
CA SER A 297 4.46 34.94 2.85
C SER A 297 3.40 33.87 3.05
N GLU A 298 3.31 32.95 2.10
CA GLU A 298 2.43 31.79 2.15
C GLU A 298 3.26 30.50 2.13
N HIS A 299 2.93 29.58 3.02
CA HIS A 299 3.56 28.26 3.10
C HIS A 299 2.50 27.17 2.94
N TRP A 300 2.71 26.26 2.01
CA TRP A 300 1.93 25.03 1.87
C TRP A 300 2.81 23.82 2.21
N HIS A 301 2.29 22.92 3.04
CA HIS A 301 2.88 21.62 3.28
C HIS A 301 1.88 20.52 2.95
N PHE A 302 2.18 19.73 1.91
CA PHE A 302 1.38 18.59 1.50
C PHE A 302 2.06 17.29 1.91
N LYS A 303 1.28 16.37 2.47
CA LYS A 303 1.66 14.97 2.49
C LYS A 303 1.22 14.31 1.19
N ALA A 304 2.16 13.62 0.56
CA ALA A 304 1.93 12.88 -0.66
C ALA A 304 1.67 11.40 -0.34
N TYR A 305 0.64 10.85 -0.98
CA TYR A 305 0.24 9.46 -0.84
C TYR A 305 0.19 8.80 -2.21
N ILE A 306 0.59 7.54 -2.30
CA ILE A 306 0.12 6.69 -3.40
C ILE A 306 -0.92 5.74 -2.85
N ASP A 307 -2.15 5.93 -3.32
CA ASP A 307 -3.38 5.47 -2.70
C ASP A 307 -3.44 5.97 -1.25
N ASP A 308 -3.32 5.09 -0.26
CA ASP A 308 -3.40 5.45 1.16
C ASP A 308 -2.05 5.43 1.87
N ARG A 309 -0.97 5.13 1.15
CA ARG A 309 0.37 5.04 1.74
C ARG A 309 1.11 6.35 1.55
N GLU A 310 1.46 6.99 2.66
CA GLU A 310 2.33 8.15 2.65
C GLU A 310 3.67 7.78 2.03
N ILE A 311 4.06 8.53 1.01
CA ILE A 311 5.33 8.38 0.30
C ILE A 311 6.29 9.51 0.61
N GLY A 312 5.84 10.59 1.22
CA GLY A 312 6.66 11.73 1.57
C GLY A 312 5.86 13.03 1.54
N TYR A 313 6.51 14.12 1.19
CA TYR A 313 5.91 15.45 1.26
C TYR A 313 6.30 16.32 0.06
N HIS A 314 5.51 17.37 -0.15
CA HIS A 314 5.82 18.47 -1.07
C HIS A 314 5.47 19.78 -0.38
N SER A 315 6.45 20.65 -0.19
CA SER A 315 6.26 21.99 0.38
C SER A 315 6.50 23.09 -0.64
N PHE A 316 5.78 24.20 -0.48
CA PHE A 316 5.89 25.41 -1.28
C PHE A 316 5.94 26.62 -0.36
N ASP A 317 6.89 27.50 -0.61
CA ASP A 317 7.12 28.75 0.11
C ASP A 317 7.05 29.89 -0.89
N VAL A 318 5.99 30.69 -0.83
CA VAL A 318 5.78 31.86 -1.69
C VAL A 318 5.99 33.11 -0.87
N LYS A 319 6.87 34.01 -1.31
CA LYS A 319 7.10 35.33 -0.73
C LYS A 319 6.84 36.40 -1.77
N ARG A 320 6.11 37.45 -1.39
CA ARG A 320 5.84 38.59 -2.27
C ARG A 320 6.51 39.84 -1.72
N GLU A 321 7.43 40.40 -2.49
CA GLU A 321 8.23 41.57 -2.12
C GLU A 321 8.38 42.48 -3.35
N ASN A 322 8.02 43.77 -3.21
CA ASN A 322 8.20 44.79 -4.24
C ASN A 322 7.73 44.37 -5.64
N GLY A 323 6.52 43.82 -5.75
CA GLY A 323 5.94 43.37 -7.02
C GLY A 323 6.53 42.07 -7.56
N THR A 324 7.55 41.51 -6.93
CA THR A 324 8.17 40.24 -7.33
C THR A 324 7.66 39.11 -6.44
N THR A 325 7.29 37.98 -7.05
CA THR A 325 6.93 36.76 -6.32
C THR A 325 8.07 35.76 -6.38
N TYR A 326 8.56 35.33 -5.22
CA TYR A 326 9.60 34.31 -5.07
C TYR A 326 8.95 33.02 -4.60
N LEU A 327 9.19 31.93 -5.32
CA LEU A 327 8.79 30.59 -4.91
C LEU A 327 10.03 29.75 -4.59
N SER A 328 9.97 29.02 -3.49
CA SER A 328 10.82 27.85 -3.27
C SER A 328 9.92 26.63 -3.04
N SER A 329 10.24 25.50 -3.68
CA SER A 329 9.50 24.27 -3.51
C SER A 329 10.42 23.06 -3.35
N ARG A 330 10.04 22.13 -2.48
CA ARG A 330 10.76 20.89 -2.23
C ARG A 330 9.79 19.71 -2.16
N ALA A 331 10.05 18.71 -2.99
CA ALA A 331 9.39 17.41 -2.93
C ALA A 331 10.42 16.33 -2.55
N ASP A 332 10.07 15.48 -1.58
CA ASP A 332 10.86 14.29 -1.23
C ASP A 332 9.92 13.10 -1.07
N PHE A 333 9.98 12.19 -2.03
CA PHE A 333 9.18 10.98 -2.07
C PHE A 333 10.09 9.75 -2.00
N ALA A 334 9.76 8.83 -1.09
CA ALA A 334 10.40 7.54 -0.96
C ALA A 334 9.36 6.45 -0.75
N TYR A 335 9.22 5.56 -1.74
CA TYR A 335 8.46 4.33 -1.56
C TYR A 335 9.42 3.17 -1.29
N ARG A 336 9.36 2.64 -0.07
CA ARG A 336 10.10 1.44 0.33
C ARG A 336 9.16 0.25 0.39
N LEU A 337 9.57 -0.91 -0.12
CA LEU A 337 8.92 -2.17 0.23
C LEU A 337 9.84 -2.88 1.22
N TRP A 338 9.34 -3.12 2.43
CA TRP A 338 10.14 -3.62 3.55
C TRP A 338 11.27 -2.64 3.95
N ARG A 339 12.52 -2.89 3.54
CA ARG A 339 13.68 -1.97 3.65
C ARG A 339 14.35 -1.71 2.29
N VAL A 340 13.82 -2.28 1.21
CA VAL A 340 14.32 -2.06 -0.13
C VAL A 340 13.63 -0.80 -0.67
N PRO A 341 14.37 0.29 -0.96
CA PRO A 341 13.77 1.40 -1.68
C PRO A 341 13.32 0.86 -3.04
N LEU A 342 12.09 1.12 -3.44
CA LEU A 342 11.60 0.81 -4.78
C LEU A 342 11.60 2.07 -5.63
N PHE A 343 11.17 3.19 -5.05
CA PHE A 343 11.13 4.50 -5.68
C PHE A 343 11.70 5.54 -4.71
N ALA A 344 12.51 6.44 -5.25
CA ALA A 344 13.00 7.61 -4.55
C ALA A 344 13.06 8.75 -5.56
N TYR A 345 12.47 9.88 -5.20
CA TYR A 345 12.37 11.08 -6.01
C TYR A 345 12.55 12.28 -5.09
N LYS A 346 13.51 13.14 -5.42
CA LYS A 346 13.69 14.43 -4.78
C LYS A 346 13.68 15.50 -5.85
N HIS A 347 12.96 16.58 -5.60
CA HIS A 347 12.92 17.72 -6.48
C HIS A 347 12.95 19.00 -5.66
N GLU A 348 13.83 19.91 -6.04
CA GLU A 348 13.95 21.23 -5.44
C GLU A 348 13.89 22.25 -6.58
N VAL A 349 13.15 23.33 -6.38
CA VAL A 349 13.00 24.38 -7.37
C VAL A 349 12.91 25.74 -6.70
N THR A 350 13.55 26.73 -7.31
CA THR A 350 13.38 28.15 -7.02
C THR A 350 12.88 28.84 -8.28
N GLU A 351 11.82 29.63 -8.13
CA GLU A 351 11.22 30.38 -9.24
C GLU A 351 11.03 31.83 -8.83
N ARG A 352 11.11 32.73 -9.80
CA ARG A 352 10.83 34.15 -9.61
C ARG A 352 9.87 34.62 -10.67
N TYR A 353 8.86 35.36 -10.26
CA TYR A 353 7.83 35.92 -11.13
C TYR A 353 7.69 37.43 -10.95
N ASP A 354 7.24 38.11 -12.00
CA ASP A 354 6.88 39.54 -11.94
C ASP A 354 5.45 39.74 -11.37
N GLU A 355 4.97 40.99 -11.41
CA GLU A 355 3.65 41.38 -10.88
C GLU A 355 2.51 40.67 -11.60
N ASP A 356 2.69 40.36 -12.88
CA ASP A 356 1.75 39.60 -13.70
C ASP A 356 1.94 38.09 -13.53
N LEU A 357 2.75 37.61 -12.59
CA LEU A 357 3.06 36.20 -12.41
C LEU A 357 3.64 35.53 -13.67
N CYS A 358 4.35 36.28 -14.50
CA CYS A 358 5.14 35.73 -15.61
C CYS A 358 6.51 35.30 -15.09
N LEU A 359 6.94 34.11 -15.46
CA LEU A 359 8.20 33.52 -15.00
C LEU A 359 9.40 34.35 -15.49
N GLN A 360 10.19 34.84 -14.54
CA GLN A 360 11.43 35.59 -14.79
C GLN A 360 12.68 34.72 -14.68
N PHE A 361 12.64 33.73 -13.79
CA PHE A 361 13.76 32.84 -13.50
C PHE A 361 13.25 31.51 -12.93
N ILE A 362 13.93 30.42 -13.29
CA ILE A 362 13.78 29.10 -12.68
C ILE A 362 15.14 28.44 -12.52
N GLU A 363 15.38 27.85 -11.37
CA GLU A 363 16.47 26.91 -11.16
C GLU A 363 15.90 25.68 -10.45
N SER A 364 16.20 24.50 -10.96
CA SER A 364 15.70 23.26 -10.40
C SER A 364 16.71 22.13 -10.40
N LYS A 365 16.53 21.23 -9.45
CA LYS A 365 17.30 20.01 -9.32
C LYS A 365 16.39 18.85 -9.03
N THR A 366 16.48 17.82 -9.86
CA THR A 366 15.71 16.59 -9.71
C THR A 366 16.65 15.41 -9.56
N GLN A 367 16.42 14.59 -8.54
CA GLN A 367 17.17 13.37 -8.29
C GLN A 367 16.21 12.19 -8.19
N THR A 368 16.42 11.20 -9.06
CA THR A 368 15.79 9.89 -8.98
C THR A 368 16.83 8.82 -8.62
N ARG A 369 16.44 7.54 -8.61
CA ARG A 369 17.40 6.44 -8.36
C ARG A 369 18.38 6.23 -9.50
N SER A 370 18.02 6.58 -10.73
CA SER A 370 18.82 6.32 -11.93
C SER A 370 19.44 7.60 -12.52
N ASN A 371 18.77 8.74 -12.36
CA ASN A 371 19.14 9.98 -13.05
C ASN A 371 19.18 11.17 -12.08
N LYS A 372 20.03 12.15 -12.40
CA LYS A 372 20.02 13.50 -11.84
C LYS A 372 19.82 14.47 -13.00
N MET A 373 18.96 15.46 -12.83
CA MET A 373 18.67 16.49 -13.81
C MET A 373 18.79 17.84 -13.11
N GLN A 374 19.36 18.82 -13.81
CA GLN A 374 19.39 20.21 -13.41
C GLN A 374 18.86 21.07 -14.55
N LEU A 375 18.13 22.11 -14.17
CA LEU A 375 17.51 23.05 -15.09
C LEU A 375 17.78 24.46 -14.62
N GLU A 376 18.19 25.32 -15.54
CA GLU A 376 18.25 26.76 -15.34
C GLU A 376 17.47 27.45 -16.46
N GLY A 377 16.71 28.48 -16.13
CA GLY A 377 16.00 29.28 -17.11
C GLY A 377 15.86 30.73 -16.68
N MET A 378 15.92 31.63 -17.66
CA MET A 378 15.86 33.06 -17.42
C MET A 378 15.12 33.77 -18.56
N ARG A 379 14.36 34.81 -18.21
CA ARG A 379 13.72 35.69 -19.19
C ARG A 379 14.77 36.44 -20.01
N THR A 380 14.52 36.53 -21.31
CA THR A 380 15.34 37.27 -22.28
C THR A 380 14.50 38.37 -22.93
N SER A 381 15.11 39.19 -23.80
CA SER A 381 14.38 40.20 -24.57
C SER A 381 13.34 39.60 -25.53
N ASN A 382 13.50 38.32 -25.91
CA ASN A 382 12.69 37.65 -26.94
C ASN A 382 11.93 36.44 -26.35
N GLY A 383 11.59 36.48 -25.05
CA GLY A 383 10.84 35.43 -24.36
C GLY A 383 11.63 34.80 -23.20
N PHE A 384 11.81 33.47 -23.21
CA PHE A 384 12.41 32.72 -22.10
C PHE A 384 13.42 31.68 -22.58
N ALA A 385 14.64 31.70 -22.05
CA ALA A 385 15.69 30.75 -22.39
C ALA A 385 15.82 29.70 -21.29
N VAL A 386 15.99 28.43 -21.68
CA VAL A 386 16.12 27.29 -20.75
C VAL A 386 17.30 26.43 -21.14
N ARG A 387 18.12 26.05 -20.17
CA ARG A 387 19.27 25.16 -20.32
C ARG A 387 19.12 23.99 -19.36
N SER A 388 19.06 22.78 -19.91
CA SER A 388 19.16 21.54 -19.13
C SER A 388 20.57 20.96 -19.22
N GLU A 389 21.00 20.25 -18.18
CA GLU A 389 22.36 19.66 -18.11
C GLU A 389 22.65 18.66 -19.24
N GLU A 390 21.63 18.02 -19.80
CA GLU A 390 21.77 17.06 -20.92
C GLU A 390 21.81 17.73 -22.30
N ALA A 391 21.42 19.00 -22.41
CA ALA A 391 21.38 19.74 -23.68
C ALA A 391 22.64 20.59 -23.86
N SER A 392 23.29 20.47 -25.03
CA SER A 392 24.47 21.27 -25.37
C SER A 392 24.17 22.75 -25.60
N GLU A 393 22.92 23.10 -25.92
CA GLU A 393 22.47 24.45 -26.23
C GLU A 393 21.21 24.82 -25.44
N ALA A 394 21.06 26.12 -25.16
CA ALA A 394 19.85 26.64 -24.53
C ALA A 394 18.68 26.65 -25.52
N THR A 395 17.52 26.15 -25.09
CA THR A 395 16.26 26.24 -25.82
C THR A 395 15.60 27.59 -25.55
N ASN A 396 15.23 28.32 -26.60
CA ASN A 396 14.56 29.62 -26.48
C ASN A 396 13.09 29.50 -26.84
N PHE A 397 12.22 29.98 -25.95
CA PHE A 397 10.78 30.06 -26.15
C PHE A 397 10.38 31.52 -26.38
N ASN A 398 9.81 31.83 -27.55
CA ASN A 398 9.29 33.16 -27.86
C ASN A 398 7.87 33.33 -27.28
N ILE A 399 7.79 33.40 -25.95
CA ILE A 399 6.53 33.50 -25.18
C ILE A 399 6.71 34.63 -24.16
N ASP A 400 5.85 35.65 -24.23
CA ASP A 400 5.96 36.87 -23.42
C ASP A 400 5.74 36.62 -21.92
N CYS A 401 4.78 35.74 -21.60
CA CYS A 401 4.40 35.38 -20.24
C CYS A 401 4.34 33.86 -20.10
N LEU A 402 5.46 33.25 -19.73
CA LEU A 402 5.57 31.82 -19.47
C LEU A 402 5.20 31.51 -18.01
N SER A 403 4.55 30.38 -17.77
CA SER A 403 4.31 29.86 -16.42
C SER A 403 4.79 28.41 -16.31
N THR A 404 5.05 27.97 -15.08
CA THR A 404 5.31 26.57 -14.72
C THR A 404 4.02 25.93 -14.18
N PHE A 405 4.12 24.69 -13.69
CA PHE A 405 3.06 24.00 -12.93
C PHE A 405 2.83 24.62 -11.54
N ALA A 406 2.58 25.94 -11.50
CA ALA A 406 2.41 26.78 -10.34
C ALA A 406 1.03 26.56 -9.70
N TYR A 407 0.80 25.39 -9.11
CA TYR A 407 -0.48 25.01 -8.49
C TYR A 407 -0.93 25.94 -7.36
N TRP A 408 -0.01 26.72 -6.80
CA TRP A 408 -0.26 27.67 -5.73
C TRP A 408 -0.99 28.93 -6.20
N THR A 409 -1.17 29.15 -7.50
CA THR A 409 -1.92 30.30 -8.05
C THR A 409 -3.08 29.89 -8.96
N PRO A 410 -4.28 30.49 -8.79
CA PRO A 410 -5.39 30.31 -9.72
C PRO A 410 -5.09 30.74 -11.16
N LYS A 411 -4.10 31.63 -11.38
CA LYS A 411 -3.69 32.06 -12.74
C LYS A 411 -3.25 30.90 -13.64
N LEU A 412 -2.87 29.77 -13.03
CA LEU A 412 -2.61 28.52 -13.73
C LEU A 412 -3.77 28.10 -14.65
N MET A 413 -5.02 28.40 -14.27
CA MET A 413 -6.21 28.00 -15.05
C MET A 413 -6.34 28.70 -16.40
N GLU A 414 -5.62 29.80 -16.61
CA GLU A 414 -5.63 30.59 -17.85
C GLU A 414 -4.60 30.07 -18.87
N GLN A 415 -3.73 29.15 -18.46
CA GLN A 415 -2.59 28.71 -19.26
C GLN A 415 -2.97 27.59 -20.23
N THR A 416 -2.44 27.66 -21.44
CA THR A 416 -2.57 26.61 -22.47
C THR A 416 -1.28 25.84 -22.71
N GLN A 417 -0.15 26.36 -22.20
CA GLN A 417 1.16 25.72 -22.25
C GLN A 417 1.91 26.03 -20.95
N LEU A 418 2.63 25.06 -20.41
CA LEU A 418 3.40 25.19 -19.17
C LEU A 418 4.81 24.66 -19.35
N LEU A 419 5.78 25.34 -18.74
CA LEU A 419 7.15 24.85 -18.68
C LEU A 419 7.25 23.74 -17.62
N ASN A 420 7.76 22.57 -18.02
CA ASN A 420 8.10 21.51 -17.09
C ASN A 420 9.40 21.87 -16.35
N GLY A 421 9.26 22.19 -15.06
CA GLY A 421 10.40 22.56 -14.21
C GLY A 421 11.40 21.43 -13.97
N GLN A 422 11.19 20.20 -14.46
CA GLN A 422 12.14 19.09 -14.32
C GLN A 422 13.10 18.97 -15.50
N ASP A 423 12.60 19.09 -16.74
CA ASP A 423 13.36 18.81 -17.97
C ASP A 423 13.39 19.99 -18.96
N GLY A 424 12.69 21.08 -18.65
CA GLY A 424 12.66 22.29 -19.48
C GLY A 424 11.76 22.18 -20.70
N ARG A 425 11.01 21.09 -20.87
CA ARG A 425 10.10 20.94 -22.02
C ARG A 425 8.86 21.79 -21.82
N LEU A 426 8.45 22.46 -22.89
CA LEU A 426 7.17 23.16 -22.94
C LEU A 426 6.05 22.14 -23.21
N MET A 427 5.07 22.09 -22.31
CA MET A 427 3.98 21.12 -22.33
C MET A 427 2.66 21.83 -22.67
N PRO A 428 2.01 21.48 -23.80
CA PRO A 428 0.62 21.87 -24.04
C PRO A 428 -0.27 21.27 -22.95
N VAL A 429 -1.16 22.08 -22.40
CA VAL A 429 -2.10 21.67 -21.35
C VAL A 429 -3.53 22.03 -21.69
N THR A 430 -4.46 21.22 -21.19
CA THR A 430 -5.89 21.53 -21.21
C THR A 430 -6.40 21.52 -19.77
N ILE A 431 -7.00 22.63 -19.34
CA ILE A 431 -7.52 22.81 -18.00
C ILE A 431 -9.02 23.06 -18.10
N SER A 432 -9.82 22.28 -17.38
CA SER A 432 -11.29 22.34 -17.45
C SER A 432 -11.92 22.12 -16.07
N PRO A 433 -13.04 22.79 -15.75
CA PRO A 433 -13.75 22.56 -14.48
C PRO A 433 -14.34 21.14 -14.43
N VAL A 434 -14.37 20.56 -13.23
CA VAL A 434 -14.98 19.23 -12.99
C VAL A 434 -16.35 19.43 -12.35
N SER A 435 -17.43 19.06 -13.06
CA SER A 435 -18.78 19.08 -12.50
C SER A 435 -18.90 18.13 -11.31
N GLN A 436 -19.16 18.67 -10.12
CA GLN A 436 -19.44 17.87 -8.93
C GLN A 436 -20.90 17.41 -8.94
N LYS A 437 -21.14 16.13 -8.58
CA LYS A 437 -22.47 15.70 -8.12
C LYS A 437 -22.66 16.26 -6.71
N ASN A 438 -23.72 17.05 -6.51
CA ASN A 438 -24.13 17.65 -5.23
C ASN A 438 -23.79 16.78 -4.02
N ASP A 439 -22.69 17.08 -3.34
CA ASP A 439 -22.44 16.68 -1.97
C ASP A 439 -22.21 17.98 -1.21
N GLU A 440 -23.27 18.50 -0.58
CA GLU A 440 -23.38 19.82 0.06
C GLU A 440 -22.44 20.01 1.28
N ARG A 441 -21.44 19.15 1.46
CA ARG A 441 -20.56 19.11 2.63
C ARG A 441 -19.12 19.56 2.42
N THR A 442 -18.70 19.86 1.18
CA THR A 442 -17.35 20.39 0.90
C THR A 442 -17.40 21.47 -0.18
N ALA A 443 -17.27 22.74 0.23
CA ALA A 443 -17.19 23.92 -0.65
C ALA A 443 -15.83 23.98 -1.39
N GLN A 444 -15.58 23.03 -2.28
CA GLN A 444 -14.31 22.85 -2.99
C GLN A 444 -14.55 22.95 -4.50
N ILE A 445 -13.71 23.69 -5.20
CA ILE A 445 -13.74 23.83 -6.67
C ILE A 445 -12.63 22.94 -7.25
N SER A 446 -12.97 22.12 -8.24
CA SER A 446 -12.03 21.16 -8.83
C SER A 446 -11.83 21.42 -10.32
N TYR A 447 -10.57 21.34 -10.77
CA TYR A 447 -10.18 21.47 -12.17
C TYR A 447 -9.39 20.26 -12.61
N ARG A 448 -9.65 19.75 -13.83
CA ARG A 448 -8.86 18.69 -14.44
C ARG A 448 -7.85 19.30 -15.39
N LEU A 449 -6.57 19.05 -15.13
CA LEU A 449 -5.43 19.44 -15.96
C LEU A 449 -4.89 18.20 -16.68
N ARG A 450 -4.86 18.24 -18.00
CA ARG A 450 -4.28 17.18 -18.84
C ARG A 450 -3.10 17.70 -19.66
N ALA A 451 -2.05 16.90 -19.75
CA ALA A 451 -0.92 17.04 -20.65
C ALA A 451 -0.52 15.65 -21.19
N GLU A 452 0.44 15.56 -22.12
CA GLU A 452 0.82 14.32 -22.83
C GLU A 452 0.96 13.07 -21.91
N SER A 453 1.64 13.22 -20.76
CA SER A 453 1.89 12.14 -19.80
C SER A 453 1.35 12.43 -18.39
N LEU A 454 0.43 13.40 -18.27
CA LEU A 454 -0.05 13.93 -16.99
C LEU A 454 -1.57 14.12 -17.00
N ASP A 455 -2.27 13.57 -16.01
CA ASP A 455 -3.71 13.75 -15.81
C ASP A 455 -3.99 13.98 -14.33
N LEU A 456 -4.16 15.26 -13.98
CA LEU A 456 -4.34 15.75 -12.63
C LEU A 456 -5.76 16.28 -12.41
N THR A 457 -6.27 16.09 -11.21
CA THR A 457 -7.40 16.85 -10.66
C THR A 457 -6.85 17.74 -9.56
N LEU A 458 -6.92 19.05 -9.78
CA LEU A 458 -6.51 20.08 -8.83
C LEU A 458 -7.72 20.52 -8.01
N HIS A 459 -7.47 20.83 -6.75
CA HIS A 459 -8.50 21.19 -5.78
C HIS A 459 -8.21 22.54 -5.15
N TYR A 460 -9.18 23.45 -5.24
CA TYR A 460 -9.09 24.78 -4.66
C TYR A 460 -10.28 25.03 -3.73
N SER A 461 -10.08 25.90 -2.76
CA SER A 461 -11.17 26.49 -1.99
C SER A 461 -11.85 27.61 -2.79
N HIS A 462 -12.98 28.11 -2.27
CA HIS A 462 -13.71 29.22 -2.91
C HIS A 462 -12.89 30.53 -2.96
N ASP A 463 -11.97 30.76 -2.03
CA ASP A 463 -11.02 31.89 -2.02
C ASP A 463 -9.79 31.68 -2.94
N GLY A 464 -9.76 30.61 -3.73
CA GLY A 464 -8.69 30.34 -4.69
C GLY A 464 -7.42 29.72 -4.07
N ARG A 465 -7.49 29.23 -2.82
CA ARG A 465 -6.37 28.55 -2.16
C ARG A 465 -6.24 27.13 -2.66
N TRP A 466 -5.02 26.71 -2.94
CA TRP A 466 -4.75 25.32 -3.31
C TRP A 466 -4.87 24.37 -2.12
N MET A 467 -5.76 23.38 -2.23
CA MET A 467 -6.13 22.42 -1.19
C MET A 467 -5.52 21.03 -1.41
N GLY A 468 -5.07 20.73 -2.62
CA GLY A 468 -4.46 19.45 -2.96
C GLY A 468 -4.63 19.06 -4.42
N LEU A 469 -4.18 17.86 -4.76
CA LEU A 469 -4.35 17.29 -6.08
C LEU A 469 -4.48 15.78 -6.03
N GLU A 470 -5.04 15.21 -7.10
CA GLU A 470 -5.03 13.79 -7.40
C GLU A 470 -4.45 13.56 -8.80
N SER A 471 -3.60 12.55 -8.99
CA SER A 471 -3.15 12.08 -10.31
C SER A 471 -3.53 10.63 -10.50
N ALA A 472 -4.02 10.26 -11.69
CA ALA A 472 -4.05 8.85 -12.07
C ALA A 472 -2.62 8.34 -12.32
N LEU A 473 -2.29 7.18 -11.77
CA LEU A 473 -1.04 6.46 -12.00
C LEU A 473 -1.33 5.13 -12.72
N PRO A 474 -0.32 4.52 -13.38
CA PRO A 474 -0.47 3.20 -14.00
C PRO A 474 -1.02 2.14 -13.02
N ALA A 475 -1.69 1.12 -13.59
CA ALA A 475 -2.38 0.06 -12.84
C ALA A 475 -3.54 0.54 -11.94
N GLY A 476 -4.13 1.70 -12.24
CA GLY A 476 -5.31 2.23 -11.54
C GLY A 476 -5.03 2.77 -10.14
N ARG A 477 -3.77 3.12 -9.86
CA ARG A 477 -3.36 3.77 -8.60
C ARG A 477 -3.61 5.28 -8.67
N ARG A 478 -3.61 5.94 -7.52
CA ARG A 478 -3.72 7.41 -7.46
C ARG A 478 -2.60 8.03 -6.64
N LEU A 479 -1.97 9.07 -7.16
CA LEU A 479 -1.18 9.99 -6.36
C LEU A 479 -2.14 10.98 -5.71
N ILE A 480 -2.04 11.24 -4.41
CA ILE A 480 -2.94 12.14 -3.69
C ILE A 480 -2.08 13.07 -2.83
N TYR A 481 -2.27 14.38 -2.99
CA TYR A 481 -1.68 15.39 -2.14
C TYR A 481 -2.76 15.88 -1.18
N LYS A 482 -2.49 15.75 0.13
CA LYS A 482 -3.38 16.25 1.18
C LYS A 482 -2.69 17.40 1.89
N LEU A 483 -3.32 18.57 1.89
CA LEU A 483 -2.82 19.73 2.62
C LEU A 483 -2.82 19.40 4.11
N GLU A 484 -1.63 19.41 4.72
CA GLU A 484 -1.46 19.19 6.15
C GLU A 484 -1.43 20.52 6.90
N ASN A 485 -0.59 21.45 6.44
CA ASN A 485 -0.45 22.78 7.03
C ASN A 485 -0.47 23.85 5.94
N TYR A 486 -1.16 24.95 6.23
CA TYR A 486 -1.08 26.18 5.44
C TYR A 486 -0.91 27.37 6.40
N HIS A 487 0.08 28.20 6.13
CA HIS A 487 0.32 29.45 6.86
C HIS A 487 0.32 30.62 5.90
N ASN A 488 -0.45 31.65 6.21
CA ASN A 488 -0.41 32.93 5.51
C ASN A 488 -0.05 34.00 6.53
N LEU A 489 1.16 34.52 6.42
CA LEU A 489 1.63 35.63 7.22
C LEU A 489 1.54 36.87 6.33
N GLY A 490 0.44 37.63 6.43
CA GLY A 490 0.31 38.95 5.80
C GLY A 490 -0.96 39.24 4.97
N GLY A 491 -1.91 38.31 4.80
CA GLY A 491 -3.15 38.58 4.06
C GLY A 491 -4.29 39.14 4.91
N PHE A 492 -4.60 40.44 4.77
CA PHE A 492 -5.91 40.99 5.16
C PHE A 492 -7.03 40.25 4.41
N GLU A 493 -8.08 39.83 5.11
CA GLU A 493 -9.33 39.36 4.50
C GLU A 493 -9.88 40.44 3.56
N ARG A 494 -9.88 40.18 2.25
CA ARG A 494 -10.73 40.95 1.33
C ARG A 494 -12.17 40.49 1.52
N THR A 495 -12.91 41.17 2.40
CA THR A 495 -14.38 41.17 2.35
C THR A 495 -14.80 41.76 1.00
N ALA A 496 -15.18 40.90 0.07
CA ALA A 496 -15.82 41.33 -1.17
C ALA A 496 -17.21 41.88 -0.85
N ALA A 497 -17.34 43.21 -0.88
CA ALA A 497 -18.63 43.86 -0.96
C ALA A 497 -19.26 43.51 -2.31
N LEU A 498 -20.27 42.62 -2.27
CA LEU A 498 -21.20 42.42 -3.37
C LEU A 498 -22.03 43.69 -3.51
N ASN A 499 -21.69 44.52 -4.51
CA ASN A 499 -22.61 45.52 -5.03
C ASN A 499 -23.82 44.79 -5.63
N SER A 500 -24.97 44.93 -4.98
CA SER A 500 -26.27 44.56 -5.51
C SER A 500 -26.67 45.51 -6.64
N SER A 501 -26.76 44.95 -7.85
CA SER A 501 -27.87 45.07 -8.82
C SER A 501 -28.54 46.43 -9.05
N GLN A 502 -28.50 46.87 -10.31
CA GLN A 502 -29.73 47.24 -11.04
C GLN A 502 -30.66 46.04 -11.16
#